data_AF-A0A3C2E1M7-F1
#
_entry.id   AF-A0A3C2E1M7-F1
#
_cell.length_a   1.000
_cell.length_b   1.000
_cell.length_c   1.000
_cell.angle_alpha   90.00
_cell.angle_beta   90.00
_cell.angle_gamma   90.00
#
_symmetry.space_group_name_H-M   'P 1'
#
loop_
_entity.id
_entity.type
_entity.pdbx_description
1 polymer ?
#
loop_
_entity_poly.entity_id
_entity_poly.type
_entity_poly.pdbx_seq_one_letter_code
_entity_poly.pdbx_strand_id
1 'polypeptide(L)'
;MSADICLERHALTPQSAGLTDANTDAPGWTRKRRGKGWSFHDLKGRLIDGDRREWCQSLAIPPAWDAVWINPDRSGHILAFGDDAEGRRQYIYHPDWRAAADAAKFSDLPLFAERLPRLRSRITRALRESEDEHTLALATVVGLMDCAGLRIGSRHHHARTGAVGAITLCRKHLRFEADAVTLHFTGKSGQKQRITVDAPELCGALDRLADSASSAHIFDGEGRMVREHEVNAFIHELSGADFTAKDFRTWGGSAAAAGYLR
;
A
#
# COMPACT_ATOMS: atom_id res chain seq x y z
N MET A 1 -7.87 -35.87 -0.92
CA MET A 1 -8.67 -34.72 -1.40
C MET A 1 -8.37 -33.57 -0.47
N SER A 2 -7.32 -32.81 -0.78
CA SER A 2 -7.01 -31.59 -0.02
C SER A 2 -8.03 -30.56 -0.45
N ALA A 3 -8.84 -30.07 0.46
CA ALA A 3 -9.66 -28.90 0.19
C ALA A 3 -8.67 -27.75 -0.06
N ASP A 4 -8.66 -27.21 -1.28
CA ASP A 4 -8.06 -25.91 -1.55
C ASP A 4 -8.88 -24.89 -0.73
N ILE A 5 -8.44 -24.64 0.51
CA ILE A 5 -8.98 -23.57 1.32
C ILE A 5 -8.43 -22.29 0.66
N CYS A 6 -9.23 -21.73 -0.26
CA CYS A 6 -9.03 -20.39 -0.75
C CYS A 6 -9.31 -19.45 0.43
N LEU A 7 -8.29 -19.19 1.25
CA LEU A 7 -8.40 -18.28 2.39
C LEU A 7 -8.65 -16.87 1.83
N GLU A 8 -9.82 -16.31 2.14
CA GLU A 8 -10.10 -14.88 1.93
C GLU A 8 -9.05 -14.05 2.69
N ARG A 9 -8.62 -12.91 2.15
CA ARG A 9 -7.54 -12.09 2.73
C ARG A 9 -7.83 -11.67 4.17
N HIS A 10 -9.11 -11.49 4.51
CA HIS A 10 -9.61 -11.12 5.84
C HIS A 10 -9.53 -12.27 6.84
N ALA A 11 -9.59 -13.51 6.36
CA ALA A 11 -9.45 -14.72 7.16
C ALA A 11 -7.99 -15.20 7.24
N LEU A 12 -7.09 -14.63 6.43
CA LEU A 12 -5.68 -14.96 6.44
C LEU A 12 -5.02 -14.44 7.73
N THR A 13 -4.83 -15.37 8.66
CA THR A 13 -4.08 -15.18 9.90
C THR A 13 -2.78 -15.99 9.86
N PRO A 14 -1.73 -15.63 10.61
CA PRO A 14 -0.55 -16.47 10.75
C PRO A 14 -0.90 -17.94 11.04
N GLN A 15 -1.89 -18.16 11.92
CA GLN A 15 -2.34 -19.48 12.35
C GLN A 15 -2.98 -20.28 11.21
N SER A 16 -3.73 -19.63 10.32
CA SER A 16 -4.30 -20.28 9.13
C SER A 16 -3.22 -20.80 8.16
N ALA A 17 -2.01 -20.23 8.23
CA ALA A 17 -0.83 -20.69 7.50
C ALA A 17 0.09 -21.61 8.32
N GLY A 18 -0.35 -22.05 9.52
CA GLY A 18 0.45 -22.89 10.42
C GLY A 18 1.56 -22.14 11.16
N LEU A 19 1.48 -20.81 11.26
CA LEU A 19 2.49 -19.92 11.84
C LEU A 19 1.98 -19.22 13.10
N THR A 20 2.91 -18.67 13.88
CA THR A 20 2.59 -17.88 15.08
C THR A 20 2.55 -16.38 14.76
N ASP A 21 1.73 -15.66 15.53
CA ASP A 21 1.76 -14.21 15.51
C ASP A 21 3.09 -13.73 16.14
N ALA A 22 3.85 -12.94 15.39
CA ALA A 22 5.14 -12.43 15.80
C ALA A 22 4.92 -11.15 16.59
N ASN A 23 5.18 -11.19 17.89
CA ASN A 23 5.12 -10.00 18.74
C ASN A 23 6.34 -9.09 18.45
N THR A 24 6.17 -8.12 17.54
CA THR A 24 7.23 -7.20 17.13
C THR A 24 7.58 -6.14 18.18
N ASP A 25 6.73 -5.98 19.21
CA ASP A 25 6.97 -5.06 20.32
C ASP A 25 7.78 -5.73 21.45
N ALA A 26 7.84 -7.06 21.45
CA ALA A 26 8.68 -7.81 22.38
C ALA A 26 10.17 -7.73 22.00
N PRO A 27 11.09 -7.79 22.98
CA PRO A 27 12.52 -7.92 22.70
C PRO A 27 12.81 -9.13 21.80
N GLY A 28 13.65 -8.92 20.79
CA GLY A 28 14.13 -9.97 19.88
C GLY A 28 15.64 -10.15 19.97
N TRP A 29 16.15 -11.12 19.21
CA TRP A 29 17.59 -11.23 18.99
C TRP A 29 18.08 -10.06 18.15
N THR A 30 19.35 -9.69 18.34
CA THR A 30 19.96 -8.53 17.68
C THR A 30 21.22 -8.92 16.94
N ARG A 31 21.72 -8.01 16.11
CA ARG A 31 22.95 -8.20 15.32
C ARG A 31 23.93 -7.07 15.58
N LYS A 32 25.23 -7.38 15.67
CA LYS A 32 26.32 -6.40 15.81
C LYS A 32 27.39 -6.65 14.76
N ARG A 33 27.97 -5.57 14.23
CA ARG A 33 29.03 -5.66 13.22
C ARG A 33 30.31 -6.18 13.87
N ARG A 34 30.97 -7.17 13.24
CA ARG A 34 32.24 -7.74 13.70
C ARG A 34 33.18 -7.96 12.51
N GLY A 35 34.13 -7.05 12.32
CA GLY A 35 35.04 -7.05 11.18
C GLY A 35 34.27 -6.99 9.85
N LYS A 36 34.47 -8.01 9.00
CA LYS A 36 33.77 -8.14 7.70
C LYS A 36 32.38 -8.79 7.80
N GLY A 37 31.98 -9.27 8.98
CA GLY A 37 30.73 -10.01 9.16
C GLY A 37 29.90 -9.49 10.33
N TRP A 38 29.01 -10.37 10.81
CA TRP A 38 28.05 -10.06 11.86
C TRP A 38 28.09 -11.10 12.98
N SER A 39 27.93 -10.64 14.22
CA SER A 39 27.60 -11.48 15.38
C SER A 39 26.14 -11.28 15.75
N PHE A 40 25.50 -12.33 16.23
CA PHE A 40 24.11 -12.32 16.68
C PHE A 40 24.06 -12.48 18.18
N HIS A 41 23.09 -11.83 18.82
CA HIS A 41 22.97 -11.76 20.27
C HIS A 41 21.56 -12.10 20.72
N ASP A 42 21.44 -12.92 21.76
CA ASP A 42 20.16 -13.33 22.32
C ASP A 42 19.51 -12.22 23.17
N LEU A 43 18.36 -12.53 23.78
CA LEU A 43 17.61 -11.61 24.65
C LEU A 43 18.39 -11.14 25.88
N LYS A 44 19.45 -11.86 26.26
CA LYS A 44 20.35 -11.52 27.39
C LYS A 44 21.65 -10.87 26.90
N GLY A 45 21.76 -10.58 25.59
CA GLY A 45 22.95 -10.03 24.96
C GLY A 45 24.09 -11.04 24.73
N ARG A 46 23.87 -12.33 25.01
CA ARG A 46 24.89 -13.38 24.86
C ARG A 46 25.06 -13.73 23.39
N LEU A 47 26.28 -14.10 23.02
CA LEU A 47 26.59 -14.51 21.65
C LEU A 47 25.79 -15.75 21.26
N ILE A 48 25.14 -15.70 20.11
CA ILE A 48 24.45 -16.83 19.49
C ILE A 48 25.44 -17.61 18.62
N ASP A 49 25.47 -18.93 18.78
CA ASP A 49 26.33 -19.88 18.07
C ASP A 49 25.54 -21.08 17.50
N GLY A 50 26.26 -22.03 16.88
CA GLY A 50 25.70 -23.26 16.30
C GLY A 50 24.54 -23.05 15.33
N ASP A 51 23.56 -23.94 15.41
CA ASP A 51 22.34 -23.94 14.58
C ASP A 51 21.58 -22.59 14.62
N ARG A 52 21.56 -21.92 15.78
CA ARG A 52 20.89 -20.61 15.90
C ARG A 52 21.61 -19.53 15.08
N ARG A 53 22.93 -19.57 15.03
CA ARG A 53 23.72 -18.65 14.21
C ARG A 53 23.53 -18.91 12.72
N GLU A 54 23.54 -20.17 12.31
CA GLU A 54 23.31 -20.57 10.91
C GLU A 54 21.93 -20.12 10.44
N TRP A 55 20.91 -20.31 11.26
CA TRP A 55 19.57 -19.80 10.99
C TRP A 55 19.51 -18.27 10.86
N CYS A 56 20.14 -17.51 11.77
CA CYS A 56 20.20 -16.06 11.63
C CYS A 56 20.89 -15.61 10.33
N GLN A 57 21.88 -16.37 9.85
CA GLN A 57 22.54 -16.11 8.58
C GLN A 57 21.65 -16.42 7.37
N SER A 58 20.87 -17.51 7.43
CA SER A 58 19.97 -17.90 6.33
C SER A 58 18.83 -16.91 6.10
N LEU A 59 18.50 -16.06 7.08
CA LEU A 59 17.56 -14.95 6.90
C LEU A 59 18.04 -13.90 5.88
N ALA A 60 19.34 -13.89 5.54
CA ALA A 60 19.94 -12.97 4.58
C ALA A 60 19.61 -11.49 4.88
N ILE A 61 19.62 -11.11 6.16
CA ILE A 61 19.33 -9.74 6.61
C ILE A 61 20.30 -8.76 5.94
N PRO A 62 19.83 -7.79 5.15
CA PRO A 62 20.70 -6.87 4.43
C PRO A 62 21.74 -6.21 5.33
N PRO A 63 23.00 -6.09 4.87
CA PRO A 63 24.08 -5.54 5.69
C PRO A 63 23.91 -4.05 6.00
N ALA A 64 23.12 -3.33 5.20
CA ALA A 64 22.84 -1.90 5.40
C ALA A 64 21.68 -1.63 6.37
N TRP A 65 21.05 -2.67 6.93
CA TRP A 65 19.98 -2.48 7.90
C TRP A 65 20.53 -2.18 9.29
N ASP A 66 19.99 -1.13 9.89
CA ASP A 66 20.17 -0.74 11.28
C ASP A 66 18.98 -1.19 12.13
N ALA A 67 19.08 -1.04 13.46
CA ALA A 67 18.02 -1.39 14.42
C ALA A 67 17.42 -2.79 14.20
N VAL A 68 18.26 -3.77 13.86
CA VAL A 68 17.82 -5.11 13.48
C VAL A 68 17.23 -5.87 14.68
N TRP A 69 16.01 -6.35 14.49
CA TRP A 69 15.32 -7.30 15.35
C TRP A 69 15.17 -8.64 14.62
N ILE A 70 15.38 -9.73 15.33
CA ILE A 70 15.26 -11.10 14.81
C ILE A 70 14.38 -11.89 15.78
N ASN A 71 13.36 -12.56 15.25
CA ASN A 71 12.42 -13.33 16.04
C ASN A 71 13.10 -14.59 16.62
N PRO A 72 13.11 -14.82 17.95
CA PRO A 72 13.60 -16.09 18.50
C PRO A 72 12.75 -17.30 18.07
N ASP A 73 11.46 -17.08 17.80
CA ASP A 73 10.54 -18.09 17.30
C ASP A 73 10.60 -18.15 15.78
N ARG A 74 11.13 -19.27 15.26
CA ARG A 74 11.25 -19.52 13.81
C ARG A 74 9.91 -19.75 13.13
N SER A 75 8.85 -20.04 13.89
CA SER A 75 7.49 -20.24 13.37
C SER A 75 6.68 -18.93 13.28
N GLY A 76 7.27 -17.79 13.68
CA GLY A 76 6.63 -16.49 13.56
C GLY A 76 6.49 -16.05 12.11
N HIS A 77 5.33 -15.47 11.77
CA HIS A 77 5.08 -14.95 10.41
C HIS A 77 6.04 -13.81 10.01
N ILE A 78 6.59 -13.06 10.97
CA ILE A 78 7.73 -12.14 10.81
C ILE A 78 8.97 -12.77 11.45
N LEU A 79 10.04 -12.90 10.68
CA LEU A 79 11.30 -13.51 11.11
C LEU A 79 12.35 -12.48 11.51
N ALA A 80 12.38 -11.33 10.83
CA ALA A 80 13.25 -10.22 11.20
C ALA A 80 12.70 -8.90 10.67
N PHE A 81 13.12 -7.80 11.27
CA PHE A 81 12.98 -6.47 10.69
C PHE A 81 14.21 -5.62 10.99
N GLY A 82 14.37 -4.55 10.23
CA GLY A 82 15.39 -3.54 10.47
C GLY A 82 15.11 -2.30 9.64
N ASP A 83 15.76 -1.19 9.98
CA ASP A 83 15.58 0.07 9.28
C ASP A 83 16.61 0.15 8.15
N ASP A 84 16.16 0.41 6.92
CA ASP A 84 17.04 0.57 5.76
C ASP A 84 17.83 1.90 5.79
N ALA A 85 18.72 2.10 4.82
CA ALA A 85 19.52 3.33 4.70
C ALA A 85 18.67 4.62 4.52
N GLU A 86 17.37 4.48 4.23
CA GLU A 86 16.41 5.59 4.13
C GLU A 86 15.56 5.74 5.42
N GLY A 87 15.91 5.01 6.49
CA GLY A 87 15.20 5.00 7.77
C GLY A 87 13.84 4.30 7.75
N ARG A 88 13.54 3.52 6.70
CA ARG A 88 12.27 2.77 6.61
C ARG A 88 12.44 1.40 7.23
N ARG A 89 11.50 1.01 8.09
CA ARG A 89 11.42 -0.36 8.56
C ARG A 89 11.09 -1.33 7.42
N GLN A 90 11.95 -2.32 7.25
CA GLN A 90 11.80 -3.41 6.31
C GLN A 90 11.67 -4.73 7.08
N TYR A 91 10.93 -5.67 6.50
CA TYR A 91 10.59 -6.94 7.14
C TYR A 91 11.07 -8.12 6.30
N ILE A 92 11.47 -9.19 6.98
CA ILE A 92 11.66 -10.52 6.42
C ILE A 92 10.56 -11.40 6.99
N TYR A 93 9.65 -11.81 6.12
CA TYR A 93 8.53 -12.69 6.47
C TYR A 93 8.89 -14.16 6.31
N HIS A 94 8.21 -15.03 7.05
CA HIS A 94 8.25 -16.47 6.82
C HIS A 94 7.85 -16.80 5.37
N PRO A 95 8.52 -17.75 4.68
CA PRO A 95 8.18 -18.13 3.31
C PRO A 95 6.71 -18.56 3.16
N ASP A 96 6.21 -19.39 4.06
CA ASP A 96 4.82 -19.87 4.03
C ASP A 96 3.81 -18.73 4.24
N TRP A 97 4.16 -17.72 5.06
CA TRP A 97 3.34 -16.52 5.20
C TRP A 97 3.26 -15.75 3.89
N ARG A 98 4.40 -15.58 3.19
CA ARG A 98 4.42 -14.90 1.88
C ARG A 98 3.59 -15.66 0.86
N ALA A 99 3.75 -16.99 0.79
CA ALA A 99 3.00 -17.83 -0.14
C ALA A 99 1.49 -17.74 0.12
N ALA A 100 1.06 -17.85 1.39
CA ALA A 100 -0.34 -17.73 1.77
C ALA A 100 -0.89 -16.31 1.48
N ALA A 101 -0.14 -15.26 1.78
CA ALA A 101 -0.51 -13.87 1.48
C ALA A 101 -0.60 -13.58 -0.02
N ASP A 102 0.28 -14.17 -0.83
CA ASP A 102 0.26 -14.04 -2.28
C ASP A 102 -0.92 -14.80 -2.90
N ALA A 103 -1.28 -15.97 -2.35
CA ALA A 103 -2.47 -16.71 -2.76
C ALA A 103 -3.76 -15.95 -2.40
N ALA A 104 -3.86 -15.45 -1.17
CA ALA A 104 -5.00 -14.66 -0.69
C ALA A 104 -5.09 -13.28 -1.37
N LYS A 105 -4.03 -12.77 -1.99
CA LYS A 105 -4.09 -11.49 -2.72
C LYS A 105 -5.14 -11.52 -3.84
N PHE A 106 -5.41 -12.67 -4.43
CA PHE A 106 -6.36 -12.83 -5.52
C PHE A 106 -7.71 -13.39 -5.07
N SER A 107 -7.83 -13.93 -3.84
CA SER A 107 -9.08 -14.50 -3.33
C SER A 107 -10.21 -13.49 -3.28
N ASP A 108 -9.88 -12.24 -2.97
CA ASP A 108 -10.86 -11.15 -2.83
C ASP A 108 -11.28 -10.55 -4.16
N LEU A 109 -10.55 -10.86 -5.24
CA LEU A 109 -10.72 -10.19 -6.52
C LEU A 109 -12.10 -10.44 -7.16
N PRO A 110 -12.68 -11.66 -7.12
CA PRO A 110 -14.04 -11.91 -7.58
C PRO A 110 -15.08 -11.10 -6.80
N LEU A 111 -15.00 -11.06 -5.46
CA LEU A 111 -15.90 -10.28 -4.63
C LEU A 111 -15.74 -8.78 -4.90
N PHE A 112 -14.50 -8.31 -5.05
CA PHE A 112 -14.22 -6.92 -5.44
C PHE A 112 -14.88 -6.57 -6.77
N ALA A 113 -14.75 -7.44 -7.78
CA ALA A 113 -15.36 -7.27 -9.09
C ALA A 113 -16.89 -7.19 -9.01
N GLU A 114 -17.52 -8.04 -8.19
CA GLU A 114 -18.98 -8.03 -7.96
C GLU A 114 -19.45 -6.72 -7.32
N ARG A 115 -18.69 -6.18 -6.36
CA ARG A 115 -19.03 -4.94 -5.66
C ARG A 115 -18.68 -3.67 -6.44
N LEU A 116 -17.77 -3.76 -7.41
CA LEU A 116 -17.21 -2.63 -8.13
C LEU A 116 -18.27 -1.74 -8.82
N PRO A 117 -19.32 -2.26 -9.49
CA PRO A 117 -20.37 -1.41 -10.07
C PRO A 117 -21.09 -0.53 -9.05
N ARG A 118 -21.43 -1.10 -7.87
CA ARG A 118 -22.08 -0.35 -6.79
C ARG A 118 -21.14 0.70 -6.21
N LEU A 119 -19.87 0.35 -6.03
CA LEU A 119 -18.86 1.26 -5.53
C LEU A 119 -18.65 2.43 -6.50
N ARG A 120 -18.54 2.16 -7.81
CA ARG A 120 -18.44 3.21 -8.86
C ARG A 120 -19.64 4.14 -8.85
N SER A 121 -20.85 3.59 -8.77
CA SER A 121 -22.07 4.41 -8.67
C SER A 121 -22.04 5.35 -7.45
N ARG A 122 -21.56 4.87 -6.29
CA ARG A 122 -21.42 5.69 -5.09
C ARG A 122 -20.33 6.76 -5.22
N ILE A 123 -19.20 6.44 -5.86
CA ILE A 123 -18.15 7.43 -6.18
C ILE A 123 -18.73 8.52 -7.08
N THR A 124 -19.36 8.15 -8.20
CA THR A 124 -19.94 9.11 -9.15
C THR A 124 -20.95 10.02 -8.46
N ARG A 125 -21.78 9.48 -7.56
CA ARG A 125 -22.69 10.28 -6.75
C ARG A 125 -21.96 11.27 -5.86
N ALA A 126 -20.94 10.84 -5.13
CA ALA A 126 -20.14 11.72 -4.29
C ALA A 126 -19.41 12.82 -5.10
N LEU A 127 -18.90 12.50 -6.29
CA LEU A 127 -18.30 13.47 -7.19
C LEU A 127 -19.28 14.56 -7.66
N ARG A 128 -20.56 14.21 -7.82
CA ARG A 128 -21.62 15.11 -8.29
C ARG A 128 -22.27 15.93 -7.18
N GLU A 129 -22.55 15.29 -6.05
CA GLU A 129 -23.50 15.80 -5.05
C GLU A 129 -22.83 16.26 -3.76
N SER A 130 -21.53 15.99 -3.56
CA SER A 130 -20.88 16.36 -2.29
C SER A 130 -20.72 17.87 -2.15
N GLU A 131 -21.39 18.43 -1.15
CA GLU A 131 -21.17 19.81 -0.68
C GLU A 131 -19.96 19.89 0.25
N ASP A 132 -19.63 18.80 0.97
CA ASP A 132 -18.41 18.68 1.77
C ASP A 132 -17.19 18.49 0.86
N GLU A 133 -16.25 19.43 0.94
CA GLU A 133 -15.03 19.42 0.13
C GLU A 133 -14.12 18.22 0.48
N HIS A 134 -14.10 17.78 1.74
CA HIS A 134 -13.27 16.65 2.15
C HIS A 134 -13.78 15.32 1.57
N THR A 135 -15.10 15.10 1.60
CA THR A 135 -15.74 13.94 0.95
C THR A 135 -15.55 13.99 -0.56
N LEU A 136 -15.65 15.16 -1.18
CA LEU A 136 -15.33 15.34 -2.61
C LEU A 136 -13.88 14.96 -2.91
N ALA A 137 -12.93 15.39 -2.08
CA ALA A 137 -11.52 15.05 -2.21
C ALA A 137 -11.27 13.54 -2.09
N LEU A 138 -11.87 12.88 -1.10
CA LEU A 138 -11.80 11.42 -0.94
C LEU A 138 -12.38 10.68 -2.14
N ALA A 139 -13.56 11.07 -2.62
CA ALA A 139 -14.19 10.50 -3.81
C ALA A 139 -13.33 10.69 -5.06
N THR A 140 -12.72 11.86 -5.23
CA THR A 140 -11.83 12.16 -6.36
C THR A 140 -10.56 11.32 -6.31
N VAL A 141 -9.96 11.15 -5.12
CA VAL A 141 -8.79 10.27 -4.93
C VAL A 141 -9.14 8.82 -5.29
N VAL A 142 -10.26 8.28 -4.81
CA VAL A 142 -10.68 6.91 -5.14
C VAL A 142 -11.02 6.79 -6.63
N GLY A 143 -11.68 7.79 -7.22
CA GLY A 143 -11.96 7.84 -8.66
C GLY A 143 -10.70 7.74 -9.51
N LEU A 144 -9.66 8.51 -9.18
CA LEU A 144 -8.34 8.43 -9.82
C LEU A 144 -7.67 7.06 -9.68
N MET A 145 -7.95 6.33 -8.60
CA MET A 145 -7.41 4.99 -8.39
C MET A 145 -8.13 3.96 -9.26
N ASP A 146 -9.45 4.09 -9.41
CA ASP A 146 -10.25 3.21 -10.25
C ASP A 146 -10.03 3.44 -11.75
N CYS A 147 -10.09 4.70 -12.22
CA CYS A 147 -10.00 5.00 -13.65
C CYS A 147 -8.56 5.08 -14.17
N ALA A 148 -7.62 5.56 -13.35
CA ALA A 148 -6.25 5.88 -13.77
C ALA A 148 -5.19 5.02 -13.06
N GLY A 149 -5.58 4.12 -12.15
CA GLY A 149 -4.66 3.17 -11.52
C GLY A 149 -3.60 3.83 -10.63
N LEU A 150 -3.84 5.06 -10.14
CA LEU A 150 -2.89 5.77 -9.28
C LEU A 150 -2.66 5.01 -7.97
N ARG A 151 -1.48 5.19 -7.38
CA ARG A 151 -1.26 4.85 -5.96
C ARG A 151 -1.82 6.00 -5.13
N ILE A 152 -2.36 5.74 -3.93
CA ILE A 152 -2.74 6.81 -2.98
C ILE A 152 -1.58 7.81 -2.84
N GLY A 153 -0.37 7.30 -2.62
CA GLY A 153 0.79 8.14 -2.30
C GLY A 153 0.87 8.40 -0.80
N SER A 154 1.97 9.01 -0.37
CA SER A 154 2.24 9.32 1.03
C SER A 154 2.92 10.66 1.13
N ARG A 155 2.44 11.54 2.03
CA ARG A 155 3.05 12.86 2.28
C ARG A 155 4.50 12.73 2.72
N HIS A 156 4.76 11.81 3.63
CA HIS A 156 6.12 11.53 4.12
C HIS A 156 7.03 11.00 3.00
N HIS A 157 6.54 10.06 2.19
CA HIS A 157 7.32 9.54 1.05
C HIS A 157 7.59 10.62 0.00
N HIS A 158 6.60 11.46 -0.28
CA HIS A 158 6.70 12.55 -1.25
C HIS A 158 7.72 13.60 -0.81
N ALA A 159 7.65 14.06 0.45
CA ALA A 159 8.60 15.03 0.99
C ALA A 159 10.06 14.55 0.88
N ARG A 160 10.29 13.25 1.03
CA ARG A 160 11.64 12.67 1.01
C ARG A 160 12.16 12.34 -0.40
N THR A 161 11.29 11.93 -1.32
CA THR A 161 11.72 11.38 -2.63
C THR A 161 11.27 12.22 -3.83
N GLY A 162 10.36 13.16 -3.62
CA GLY A 162 9.64 13.86 -4.68
C GLY A 162 8.63 12.98 -5.44
N ALA A 163 8.52 11.68 -5.13
CA ALA A 163 7.59 10.79 -5.81
C ALA A 163 6.14 11.19 -5.54
N VAL A 164 5.33 11.27 -6.59
CA VAL A 164 3.93 11.69 -6.52
C VAL A 164 3.01 10.46 -6.60
N GLY A 165 2.05 10.38 -5.68
CA GLY A 165 0.80 9.63 -5.80
C GLY A 165 -0.42 10.55 -5.78
N ALA A 166 -1.62 9.97 -5.75
CA ALA A 166 -2.90 10.68 -5.82
C ALA A 166 -2.99 11.84 -4.81
N ILE A 167 -2.89 11.58 -3.50
CA ILE A 167 -3.06 12.65 -2.47
C ILE A 167 -1.98 13.74 -2.56
N THR A 168 -0.87 13.47 -3.23
CA THR A 168 0.25 14.41 -3.44
C THR A 168 0.23 15.12 -4.79
N LEU A 169 -0.83 14.97 -5.58
CA LEU A 169 -1.01 15.78 -6.79
C LEU A 169 -1.10 17.27 -6.44
N CYS A 170 -0.60 18.10 -7.35
CA CYS A 170 -0.51 19.55 -7.25
C CYS A 170 -1.05 20.13 -8.56
N ARG A 171 -1.49 21.40 -8.58
CA ARG A 171 -2.02 22.05 -9.79
C ARG A 171 -1.12 21.88 -11.01
N LYS A 172 0.21 22.00 -10.83
CA LYS A 172 1.22 21.85 -11.90
C LYS A 172 1.25 20.46 -12.57
N HIS A 173 0.71 19.43 -11.91
CA HIS A 173 0.62 18.08 -12.45
C HIS A 173 -0.61 17.88 -13.34
N LEU A 174 -1.56 18.82 -13.32
CA LEU A 174 -2.82 18.72 -14.06
C LEU A 174 -2.79 19.64 -15.27
N ARG A 175 -3.15 19.11 -16.43
CA ARG A 175 -3.42 19.87 -17.65
C ARG A 175 -4.87 19.63 -18.04
N PHE A 176 -5.66 20.68 -17.96
CA PHE A 176 -7.08 20.65 -18.31
C PHE A 176 -7.21 20.84 -19.83
N GLU A 177 -7.94 19.93 -20.45
CA GLU A 177 -8.33 19.92 -21.86
C GLU A 177 -9.86 20.08 -21.92
N ALA A 178 -10.46 20.10 -23.12
CA ALA A 178 -11.89 20.42 -23.25
C ALA A 178 -12.82 19.42 -22.55
N ASP A 179 -12.49 18.13 -22.61
CA ASP A 179 -13.28 17.01 -22.08
C ASP A 179 -12.45 16.02 -21.25
N ALA A 180 -11.19 16.37 -20.96
CA ALA A 180 -10.26 15.50 -20.27
C ALA A 180 -9.27 16.27 -19.38
N VAL A 181 -8.64 15.55 -18.45
CA VAL A 181 -7.51 16.05 -17.66
C VAL A 181 -6.31 15.13 -17.86
N THR A 182 -5.22 15.68 -18.38
CA THR A 182 -3.94 14.95 -18.49
C THR A 182 -3.11 15.19 -17.23
N LEU A 183 -2.80 14.10 -16.52
CA LEU A 183 -1.90 14.06 -15.37
C LEU A 183 -0.47 13.82 -15.83
N HIS A 184 0.48 14.66 -15.39
CA HIS A 184 1.91 14.50 -15.67
C HIS A 184 2.74 14.70 -14.40
N PHE A 185 3.40 13.63 -13.95
CA PHE A 185 4.21 13.63 -12.73
C PHE A 185 5.25 12.51 -12.72
N THR A 186 6.18 12.56 -11.76
CA THR A 186 7.13 11.46 -11.49
C THR A 186 6.63 10.65 -10.30
N GLY A 187 6.28 9.39 -10.55
CA GLY A 187 5.78 8.46 -9.54
C GLY A 187 6.88 7.71 -8.78
N LYS A 188 6.47 6.63 -8.10
CA LYS A 188 7.38 5.73 -7.37
C LYS A 188 8.54 5.26 -8.26
N SER A 189 9.74 5.21 -7.70
CA SER A 189 10.97 4.77 -8.37
C SER A 189 11.34 5.61 -9.60
N GLY A 190 10.97 6.89 -9.63
CA GLY A 190 11.36 7.81 -10.71
C GLY A 190 10.59 7.62 -12.02
N GLN A 191 9.55 6.79 -12.03
CA GLN A 191 8.80 6.52 -13.26
C GLN A 191 7.95 7.73 -13.66
N LYS A 192 8.20 8.27 -14.86
CA LYS A 192 7.37 9.33 -15.46
C LYS A 192 5.99 8.76 -15.79
N GLN A 193 4.94 9.42 -15.30
CA GLN A 193 3.55 9.08 -15.56
C GLN A 193 2.94 10.16 -16.45
N ARG A 194 2.27 9.73 -17.52
CA ARG A 194 1.38 10.55 -18.33
C ARG A 194 0.07 9.79 -18.49
N ILE A 195 -0.98 10.26 -17.84
CA ILE A 195 -2.27 9.56 -17.79
C ILE A 195 -3.36 10.55 -18.15
N THR A 196 -4.21 10.21 -19.11
CA THR A 196 -5.38 11.01 -19.47
C THR A 196 -6.60 10.46 -18.75
N VAL A 197 -7.34 11.35 -18.11
CA VAL A 197 -8.61 11.05 -17.43
C VAL A 197 -9.71 11.68 -18.26
N ASP A 198 -10.63 10.86 -18.76
CA ASP A 198 -11.74 11.21 -19.67
C ASP A 198 -13.11 10.91 -19.03
N ALA A 199 -13.21 11.15 -17.72
CA ALA A 199 -14.43 10.96 -16.94
C ALA A 199 -15.00 12.34 -16.52
N PRO A 200 -16.14 12.79 -17.06
CA PRO A 200 -16.63 14.18 -16.87
C PRO A 200 -16.78 14.58 -15.40
N GLU A 201 -17.40 13.73 -14.58
CA GLU A 201 -17.59 14.01 -13.15
C GLU A 201 -16.25 14.13 -12.41
N LEU A 202 -15.28 13.29 -12.78
CA LEU A 202 -13.95 13.32 -12.16
C LEU A 202 -13.14 14.52 -12.63
N CYS A 203 -13.24 14.91 -13.90
CA CYS A 203 -12.60 16.10 -14.44
C CYS A 203 -13.14 17.37 -13.77
N GLY A 204 -14.46 17.48 -13.61
CA GLY A 204 -15.08 18.60 -12.90
C GLY A 204 -14.67 18.67 -11.43
N ALA A 205 -14.59 17.53 -10.74
CA ALA A 205 -14.12 17.48 -9.36
C ALA A 205 -12.64 17.87 -9.24
N LEU A 206 -11.78 17.42 -10.15
CA LEU A 206 -10.37 17.81 -10.20
C LEU A 206 -10.19 19.31 -10.42
N ASP A 207 -10.99 19.92 -11.28
CA ASP A 207 -10.95 21.37 -11.55
C ASP A 207 -11.35 22.15 -10.30
N ARG A 208 -12.52 21.82 -9.73
CA ARG A 208 -13.04 22.45 -8.50
C ARG A 208 -12.03 22.39 -7.35
N LEU A 209 -11.48 21.21 -7.08
CA LEU A 209 -10.52 20.99 -6.00
C LEU A 209 -9.19 21.69 -6.26
N ALA A 210 -8.72 21.72 -7.51
CA ALA A 210 -7.47 22.38 -7.86
C ALA A 210 -7.57 23.92 -7.74
N ASP A 211 -8.76 24.48 -7.88
CA ASP A 211 -9.04 25.90 -7.71
C ASP A 211 -9.34 26.29 -6.25
N SER A 212 -9.96 25.41 -5.46
CA SER A 212 -10.26 25.66 -4.02
C SER A 212 -9.12 25.29 -3.07
N ALA A 213 -8.08 24.62 -3.56
CA ALA A 213 -7.01 24.07 -2.74
C ALA A 213 -6.37 25.12 -1.80
N SER A 214 -6.32 24.78 -0.52
CA SER A 214 -5.69 25.61 0.53
C SER A 214 -4.16 25.41 0.64
N SER A 215 -3.60 24.49 -0.15
CA SER A 215 -2.19 24.12 -0.12
C SER A 215 -1.67 23.86 -1.54
N ALA A 216 -0.37 23.53 -1.66
CA ALA A 216 0.19 23.10 -2.94
C ALA A 216 -0.45 21.80 -3.47
N HIS A 217 -1.11 21.02 -2.61
CA HIS A 217 -1.74 19.76 -2.96
C HIS A 217 -3.25 19.94 -3.14
N ILE A 218 -3.77 19.47 -4.29
CA ILE A 218 -5.13 19.81 -4.73
C ILE A 218 -6.25 19.20 -3.87
N PHE A 219 -5.92 18.23 -3.02
CA PHE A 219 -6.90 17.53 -2.18
C PHE A 219 -6.98 18.12 -0.76
N ASP A 220 -6.21 19.17 -0.46
CA ASP A 220 -6.23 19.80 0.84
C ASP A 220 -7.21 20.98 0.83
N GLY A 221 -8.39 20.78 1.42
CA GLY A 221 -9.48 21.77 1.49
C GLY A 221 -9.67 22.33 2.88
N GLU A 222 -9.98 23.63 3.01
CA GLU A 222 -10.27 24.30 4.29
C GLU A 222 -9.21 24.06 5.41
N GLY A 223 -7.93 23.92 5.04
CA GLY A 223 -6.85 23.62 5.99
C GLY A 223 -6.81 22.17 6.48
N ARG A 224 -7.66 21.29 5.94
CA ARG A 224 -7.68 19.86 6.20
C ARG A 224 -6.96 19.10 5.07
N MET A 225 -6.01 18.26 5.47
CA MET A 225 -5.27 17.38 4.56
C MET A 225 -5.92 16.00 4.48
N VAL A 226 -6.01 15.44 3.28
CA VAL A 226 -6.41 14.04 3.07
C VAL A 226 -5.26 13.09 3.41
N ARG A 227 -5.53 12.11 4.27
CA ARG A 227 -4.57 11.09 4.70
C ARG A 227 -4.89 9.71 4.12
N GLU A 228 -3.86 8.86 4.01
CA GLU A 228 -3.97 7.50 3.47
C GLU A 228 -5.03 6.64 4.18
N HIS A 229 -5.12 6.75 5.51
CA HIS A 229 -6.09 5.98 6.29
C HIS A 229 -7.53 6.47 6.05
N GLU A 230 -7.74 7.76 5.80
CA GLU A 230 -9.06 8.30 5.46
C GLU A 230 -9.55 7.77 4.11
N VAL A 231 -8.65 7.66 3.12
CA VAL A 231 -8.97 7.08 1.82
C VAL A 231 -9.40 5.61 1.97
N ASN A 232 -8.67 4.80 2.75
CA ASN A 232 -9.06 3.40 2.98
C ASN A 232 -10.35 3.28 3.79
N ALA A 233 -10.55 4.14 4.81
CA ALA A 233 -11.80 4.18 5.56
C ALA A 233 -13.00 4.50 4.64
N PHE A 234 -12.82 5.46 3.72
CA PHE A 234 -13.84 5.82 2.74
C PHE A 234 -14.13 4.67 1.75
N ILE A 235 -13.11 3.95 1.28
CA ILE A 235 -13.30 2.74 0.45
C ILE A 235 -14.11 1.68 1.20
N HIS A 236 -13.80 1.46 2.48
CA HIS A 236 -14.53 0.52 3.33
C HIS A 236 -16.00 0.93 3.48
N GLU A 237 -16.27 2.20 3.78
CA GLU A 237 -17.63 2.75 3.86
C GLU A 237 -18.42 2.56 2.54
N LEU A 238 -17.79 2.89 1.41
CA LEU A 238 -18.43 2.78 0.11
C LEU A 238 -18.65 1.34 -0.36
N SER A 239 -17.78 0.41 0.00
CA SER A 239 -17.88 -0.99 -0.42
C SER A 239 -18.71 -1.85 0.53
N GLY A 240 -18.72 -1.54 1.83
CA GLY A 240 -19.28 -2.41 2.87
C GLY A 240 -18.46 -3.70 3.09
N ALA A 241 -17.18 -3.69 2.71
CA ALA A 241 -16.24 -4.80 2.84
C ALA A 241 -14.83 -4.24 3.12
N ASP A 242 -13.89 -5.03 3.62
CA ASP A 242 -12.52 -4.54 3.86
C ASP A 242 -11.68 -4.54 2.58
N PHE A 243 -12.14 -3.78 1.59
CA PHE A 243 -11.32 -3.42 0.44
C PHE A 243 -10.46 -2.20 0.75
N THR A 244 -9.36 -2.12 0.02
CA THR A 244 -8.35 -1.09 0.16
C THR A 244 -7.95 -0.57 -1.21
N ALA A 245 -7.13 0.47 -1.20
CA ALA A 245 -6.42 0.97 -2.37
C ALA A 245 -5.72 -0.09 -3.25
N LYS A 246 -5.20 -1.15 -2.61
CA LYS A 246 -4.43 -2.19 -3.28
C LYS A 246 -5.33 -3.02 -4.20
N ASP A 247 -6.62 -3.12 -3.90
CA ASP A 247 -7.59 -3.93 -4.63
C ASP A 247 -7.88 -3.32 -6.00
N PHE A 248 -8.10 -2.00 -6.09
CA PHE A 248 -8.22 -1.29 -7.36
C PHE A 248 -7.04 -1.55 -8.30
N ARG A 249 -5.81 -1.51 -7.77
CA ARG A 249 -4.60 -1.76 -8.56
C ARG A 249 -4.46 -3.21 -8.99
N THR A 250 -4.85 -4.15 -8.13
CA THR A 250 -4.80 -5.59 -8.43
C THR A 250 -5.85 -5.93 -9.49
N TRP A 251 -7.05 -5.38 -9.37
CA TRP A 251 -8.11 -5.48 -10.36
C TRP A 251 -7.71 -4.87 -11.69
N GLY A 252 -7.29 -3.61 -11.72
CA GLY A 252 -6.91 -2.91 -12.95
C GLY A 252 -5.79 -3.64 -13.70
N GLY A 253 -4.77 -4.13 -12.99
CA GLY A 253 -3.71 -4.95 -13.59
C GLY A 253 -4.21 -6.27 -14.16
N SER A 254 -5.08 -6.98 -13.43
CA SER A 254 -5.64 -8.26 -13.86
C SER A 254 -6.59 -8.11 -15.05
N ALA A 255 -7.45 -7.09 -15.03
CA ALA A 255 -8.37 -6.76 -16.12
C ALA A 255 -7.61 -6.33 -17.39
N ALA A 256 -6.55 -5.52 -17.26
CA ALA A 256 -5.71 -5.13 -18.39
C ALA A 256 -4.98 -6.33 -19.00
N ALA A 257 -4.40 -7.21 -18.17
CA ALA A 257 -3.76 -8.43 -18.65
C ALA A 257 -4.76 -9.36 -19.37
N ALA A 258 -5.95 -9.56 -18.79
CA ALA A 258 -7.01 -10.34 -19.41
C ALA A 258 -7.51 -9.73 -20.74
N GLY A 259 -7.54 -8.40 -20.84
CA GLY A 259 -7.87 -7.70 -22.09
C GLY A 259 -6.80 -7.85 -23.18
N TYR A 260 -5.52 -7.96 -22.81
CA TYR A 260 -4.40 -8.16 -23.74
C TYR A 260 -4.28 -9.59 -24.26
N LEU A 261 -4.70 -10.59 -23.47
CA LEU A 261 -4.66 -12.02 -23.84
C LEU A 261 -5.84 -12.46 -24.75
N ARG A 262 -6.71 -11.52 -25.14
CA ARG A 262 -7.85 -11.78 -26.03
C ARG A 262 -7.49 -11.58 -27.50
#